data_AF-A0A7N0VA41-F1
#
_entry.id   AF-A0A7N0VA41-F1
#
_cell.length_a   1.000
_cell.length_b   1.000
_cell.length_c   1.000
_cell.angle_alpha   90.00
_cell.angle_beta   90.00
_cell.angle_gamma   90.00
#
_symmetry.space_group_name_H-M   'P 1'
#
loop_
_entity.id
_entity.type
_entity.pdbx_description
1 polymer ?
#
loop_
_entity_poly.entity_id
_entity_poly.type
_entity_poly.pdbx_seq_one_letter_code
_entity_poly.pdbx_strand_id
1 'polypeptide(L)' 'MEAASLELNLSHKQMISRAYHDSLFMARVSPMGMIFIPCYKGYSHKPEEYSSPEDIANGVKVLALSMAKLSLLN' A
#
# COMPACT_ATOMS: atom_id res chain seq x y z
N MET A 1 -1.40 8.32 2.81
CA MET A 1 -0.29 7.34 2.89
C MET A 1 1.06 7.98 2.60
N GLU A 2 1.18 8.92 1.66
CA GLU A 2 2.46 9.64 1.38
C GLU A 2 3.11 10.25 2.63
N ALA A 3 2.33 10.94 3.46
CA ALA A 3 2.82 11.48 4.72
C ALA A 3 3.39 10.40 5.66
N ALA A 4 2.75 9.22 5.71
CA ALA A 4 3.25 8.09 6.50
C ALA A 4 4.54 7.51 5.92
N SER A 5 4.66 7.40 4.58
CA SER A 5 5.90 6.97 3.93
C SER A 5 7.05 7.95 4.20
N LEU A 6 6.80 9.26 4.15
CA LEU A 6 7.81 10.28 4.47
C LEU A 6 8.29 10.19 5.92
N GLU A 7 7.36 10.09 6.88
CA GLU A 7 7.68 9.99 8.31
C GLU A 7 8.47 8.72 8.64
N LEU A 8 8.21 7.63 7.92
CA LEU A 8 8.94 6.36 8.03
C LEU A 8 10.25 6.33 7.23
N ASN A 9 10.64 7.42 6.56
CA ASN A 9 11.82 7.51 5.69
C ASN A 9 11.82 6.48 4.55
N LEU A 10 10.65 6.19 3.98
CA LEU A 10 10.48 5.27 2.86
C LEU A 10 10.30 6.03 1.54
N SER A 11 11.07 5.64 0.52
CA SER A 11 10.85 6.14 -0.83
C SER A 11 9.49 5.68 -1.35
N HIS A 12 8.82 6.54 -2.12
CA HIS A 12 7.51 6.25 -2.69
C HIS A 12 7.30 7.00 -4.00
N LYS A 13 6.29 6.58 -4.75
CA LYS A 13 5.79 7.29 -5.92
C LYS A 13 4.28 7.08 -6.04
N GLN A 14 3.61 8.04 -6.67
CA GLN A 14 2.25 7.81 -7.15
C GLN A 14 2.27 6.91 -8.38
N MET A 15 1.31 5.99 -8.44
CA MET A 15 1.13 5.10 -9.58
C MET A 15 -0.30 4.60 -9.65
N ILE A 16 -0.71 4.17 -10.84
CA ILE A 16 -1.99 3.50 -11.06
C ILE A 16 -1.84 2.00 -10.76
N SER A 17 -2.87 1.38 -10.17
CA SER A 17 -3.00 -0.07 -10.22
C SER A 17 -3.54 -0.49 -11.59
N ARG A 18 -2.93 -1.50 -12.19
CA ARG A 18 -3.45 -2.14 -13.39
C ARG A 18 -4.45 -3.26 -13.06
N ALA A 19 -4.24 -3.94 -11.94
CA ALA A 19 -5.13 -4.99 -11.47
C ALA A 19 -6.38 -4.36 -10.82
N TYR A 20 -7.50 -5.09 -10.88
CA TYR A 20 -8.66 -4.73 -10.09
C TYR A 20 -8.47 -5.22 -8.65
N HIS A 21 -9.12 -4.54 -7.72
CA HIS A 21 -9.17 -4.87 -6.30
C HIS A 21 -10.54 -4.47 -5.76
N ASP A 22 -10.95 -5.02 -4.61
CA ASP A 22 -12.20 -4.62 -3.95
C ASP A 22 -12.25 -3.11 -3.68
N SER A 23 -11.09 -2.50 -3.47
CA SER A 23 -10.89 -1.05 -3.40
C SER A 23 -11.59 -0.26 -4.51
N LEU A 24 -11.68 -0.81 -5.73
CA LEU A 24 -12.39 -0.18 -6.86
C LEU A 24 -13.88 0.02 -6.55
N PHE A 25 -14.51 -0.93 -5.88
CA PHE A 25 -15.91 -0.85 -5.47
C PHE A 25 -16.06 -0.03 -4.19
N MET A 26 -15.17 -0.23 -3.22
CA MET A 26 -15.20 0.50 -1.94
C MET A 26 -15.03 2.01 -2.11
N ALA A 27 -14.27 2.45 -3.11
CA ALA A 27 -14.12 3.86 -3.48
C ALA A 27 -15.44 4.56 -3.86
N ARG A 28 -16.50 3.80 -4.18
CA ARG A 28 -17.84 4.35 -4.47
C ARG A 28 -18.63 4.66 -3.20
N VAL A 29 -18.19 4.15 -2.04
CA VAL A 29 -18.89 4.23 -0.76
C VAL A 29 -18.18 5.13 0.23
N SER A 30 -16.84 5.17 0.20
CA SER A 30 -16.04 6.00 1.10
C SER A 30 -14.74 6.48 0.42
N PRO A 31 -14.06 7.50 0.97
CA PRO A 31 -12.68 7.78 0.61
C PRO A 31 -11.82 6.52 0.67
N MET A 32 -10.98 6.31 -0.35
CA MET A 32 -10.22 5.08 -0.54
C MET A 32 -8.79 5.40 -0.98
N GLY A 33 -7.82 4.61 -0.50
CA GLY A 33 -6.46 4.58 -1.02
C GLY A 33 -5.87 3.18 -0.91
N MET A 34 -4.81 2.93 -1.69
CA MET A 34 -4.07 1.67 -1.68
C MET A 34 -2.59 1.90 -1.36
N ILE A 35 -1.97 0.91 -0.71
CA ILE A 35 -0.53 0.86 -0.47
C ILE A 35 0.03 -0.29 -1.29
N PHE A 36 1.00 0.00 -2.15
CA PHE A 36 1.74 -1.01 -2.89
C PHE A 36 3.16 -1.15 -2.34
N ILE A 37 3.64 -2.40 -2.35
CA ILE A 37 5.01 -2.77 -2.05
C ILE A 37 5.62 -3.45 -3.30
N PRO A 38 6.94 -3.46 -3.45
CA PRO A 38 7.59 -4.18 -4.54
C PRO A 38 7.30 -5.68 -4.52
N CYS A 39 7.25 -6.28 -5.71
CA CYS A 39 7.33 -7.72 -5.88
C CYS A 39 8.44 -8.07 -6.89
N TYR A 40 9.05 -9.24 -6.70
CA TYR A 40 10.15 -9.71 -7.52
C TYR A 40 9.75 -9.79 -9.00
N LYS A 41 10.45 -9.03 -9.85
CA LYS A 41 10.23 -8.95 -11.31
C LYS A 41 8.79 -8.60 -11.74
N GLY A 42 7.97 -8.03 -10.86
CA GLY A 42 6.55 -7.77 -11.18
C GLY A 42 5.72 -9.04 -11.35
N TYR A 43 6.22 -10.18 -10.87
CA TYR A 43 5.53 -11.46 -11.01
C TYR A 43 4.35 -11.55 -10.06
N SER A 44 3.25 -12.09 -10.59
CA SER A 44 2.02 -12.38 -9.86
C SER A 44 1.28 -13.53 -10.52
N HIS A 45 0.40 -14.22 -9.77
CA HIS A 45 -0.38 -15.37 -10.24
C HIS A 45 0.47 -16.54 -10.77
N LYS A 46 1.67 -16.73 -10.20
CA LYS A 46 2.56 -17.85 -10.49
C LYS A 46 3.50 -18.12 -9.30
N PRO A 47 4.10 -19.32 -9.19
CA PRO A 47 4.87 -19.70 -8.01
C PRO A 47 6.08 -18.83 -7.67
N GLU A 48 6.63 -18.10 -8.66
CA GLU A 48 7.73 -17.15 -8.44
C GLU A 48 7.29 -15.78 -7.92
N GLU A 49 5.99 -15.57 -7.69
CA GLU A 49 5.47 -14.39 -6.99
C GLU A 49 6.09 -14.30 -5.59
N TYR A 50 6.76 -13.18 -5.33
CA TYR A 50 7.49 -12.99 -4.08
C TYR A 50 7.60 -11.51 -3.74
N SER A 51 7.47 -11.18 -2.47
CA SER A 51 7.85 -9.89 -1.89
C SER A 51 8.75 -10.17 -0.70
N SER A 52 9.79 -9.35 -0.52
CA SER A 52 10.75 -9.59 0.56
C SER A 52 10.11 -9.34 1.94
N PRO A 53 10.59 -9.99 3.02
CA PRO A 53 10.13 -9.68 4.36
C PRO A 53 10.25 -8.20 4.73
N GLU A 54 11.28 -7.51 4.21
CA GLU A 54 11.47 -6.07 4.42
C GLU A 54 10.39 -5.25 3.70
N ASP A 55 10.11 -5.54 2.43
CA ASP A 55 9.06 -4.87 1.65
C ASP A 55 7.69 -5.04 2.33
N ILE A 56 7.38 -6.26 2.79
CA ILE A 56 6.15 -6.56 3.52
C ILE A 56 6.10 -5.75 4.82
N ALA A 57 7.17 -5.76 5.63
CA ALA A 57 7.23 -5.02 6.87
C ALA A 57 7.06 -3.51 6.65
N ASN A 58 7.65 -2.96 5.58
CA ASN A 58 7.50 -1.56 5.22
C ASN A 58 6.05 -1.22 4.82
N GLY A 59 5.40 -2.09 4.04
CA GLY A 59 3.96 -1.95 3.73
C GLY A 59 3.08 -1.94 4.99
N VAL A 60 3.35 -2.85 5.93
CA VAL A 60 2.63 -2.91 7.21
C VAL A 60 2.84 -1.65 8.04
N LYS A 61 4.07 -1.12 8.13
CA LYS A 61 4.34 0.13 8.86
C LYS A 61 3.57 1.31 8.26
N VAL A 62 3.56 1.46 6.93
CA VAL A 62 2.82 2.54 6.25
C VAL A 62 1.31 2.38 6.48
N LEU A 63 0.78 1.16 6.45
CA LEU A 63 -0.62 0.88 6.75
C LEU A 63 -0.96 1.28 8.18
N ALA A 64 -0.20 0.80 9.17
CA ALA A 64 -0.42 1.06 10.58
C ALA A 64 -0.40 2.57 10.89
N LEU A 65 0.61 3.29 10.40
CA LEU A 65 0.72 4.74 10.62
C LEU A 65 -0.37 5.52 9.89
N SER A 66 -0.74 5.11 8.67
CA SER A 66 -1.84 5.74 7.94
C SER A 66 -3.18 5.56 8.67
N MET A 67 -3.46 4.35 9.19
CA MET A 67 -4.66 4.07 9.97
C MET A 67 -4.67 4.84 11.29
N ALA A 68 -3.54 4.91 12.00
CA ALA A 68 -3.43 5.67 13.25
C ALA A 68 -3.74 7.15 13.02
N LYS A 69 -3.21 7.75 11.93
CA LYS A 69 -3.53 9.14 11.58
C LYS A 69 -5.01 9.31 11.24
N LEU A 70 -5.58 8.45 10.39
CA LEU A 70 -7.00 8.51 10.02
C LEU A 70 -7.92 8.34 11.23
N SER A 71 -7.56 7.49 12.18
CA SER A 71 -8.33 7.25 13.41
C SER A 71 -8.35 8.44 14.36
N LEU A 72 -7.39 9.37 14.24
CA LEU A 72 -7.25 10.55 15.08
C LEU A 72 -7.76 11.82 14.40
N LEU A 73 -8.20 11.72 13.14
CA LEU A 73 -8.93 12.80 12.48
C LEU A 73 -10.36 12.76 13.01
N ASN A 74 -10.69 13.73 13.88
CA ASN A 74 -12.06 14.04 14.27
C ASN A 74 -12.80 14.73 13.12
#